data_AF-A0A1Y1ZMQ9-F1
#
_entry.id   AF-A0A1Y1ZMQ9-F1
#
_cell.length_a   1.000
_cell.length_b   1.000
_cell.length_c   1.000
_cell.angle_alpha   90.00
_cell.angle_beta   90.00
_cell.angle_gamma   90.00
#
_symmetry.space_group_name_H-M   'P 1'
#
loop_
_entity.id
_entity.type
_entity.pdbx_description
1 polymer ?
#
loop_
_entity_poly.entity_id
_entity_poly.type
_entity_poly.pdbx_seq_one_letter_code
_entity_poly.pdbx_strand_id
1 'polypeptide(L)'
;MEVPMIRIDNWDHESPVTLYYHSGTKELNFKAVYVNIKKIGQHPGRGSLETVRGTDGGEALQLKECDDAFLTKFSRCLARLLEYFLNIYDLDTPLNNATWYHLVDVLLKAALELPHRFYLPHQPSCSHAKGFNTKFERTLDLINSMVTGDKKGGPGRLIHHNGELTANVVTDGSSFKSGLTVWEQFLTRGSPGMSEASGSQRHIPMGGLAILQRHTERIRDIAQKYTESEDYEKDHTMPKEEFMARLDNVSFKLGEESEGLEPVRTSSILRTPGFNDPAKLLQAPERSDLDERLGSMRGVEPIQQPTEEFEILRVKEE
;
A
#
# COMPACT_ATOMS: atom_id res chain seq x y z
N MET A 1 -25.28 17.95 15.75
CA MET A 1 -24.45 18.89 14.97
C MET A 1 -23.05 18.33 14.96
N GLU A 2 -22.50 18.00 13.79
CA GLU A 2 -21.08 17.60 13.69
C GLU A 2 -20.20 18.81 13.99
N VAL A 3 -19.21 18.64 14.87
CA VAL A 3 -18.27 19.71 15.20
C VAL A 3 -17.33 19.89 14.01
N PRO A 4 -17.19 21.11 13.44
CA PRO A 4 -16.33 21.33 12.29
C PRO A 4 -14.88 21.06 12.64
N MET A 5 -14.15 20.47 11.70
CA MET A 5 -12.71 20.27 11.85
C MET A 5 -11.97 21.59 11.66
N ILE A 6 -11.05 21.88 12.57
CA ILE A 6 -10.16 23.03 12.48
C ILE A 6 -8.76 22.51 12.12
N ARG A 7 -8.23 22.99 11.00
CA ARG A 7 -6.87 22.71 10.52
C ARG A 7 -6.03 23.97 10.69
N ILE A 8 -4.86 23.81 11.28
CA ILE A 8 -3.90 24.91 11.44
C ILE A 8 -2.69 24.60 10.56
N ASP A 9 -2.55 25.39 9.51
CA ASP A 9 -1.57 25.21 8.45
C ASP A 9 -0.41 26.19 8.58
N ASN A 10 0.80 25.74 8.26
CA ASN A 10 1.95 26.63 8.11
C ASN A 10 2.10 27.07 6.64
N TRP A 11 2.00 28.37 6.38
CA TRP A 11 2.05 28.97 5.04
C TRP A 11 3.44 29.46 4.62
N ASP A 12 4.47 29.22 5.43
CA ASP A 12 5.87 29.59 5.11
C ASP A 12 6.49 28.76 3.97
N HIS A 13 5.75 27.81 3.39
CA HIS A 13 6.19 26.90 2.33
C HIS A 13 5.26 26.98 1.10
N GLU A 14 5.79 26.67 -0.09
CA GLU A 14 5.02 26.61 -1.35
C GLU A 14 3.79 25.69 -1.27
N SER A 15 3.78 24.74 -0.34
CA SER A 15 2.63 23.91 -0.02
C SER A 15 2.43 23.89 1.49
N PRO A 16 1.30 24.42 2.00
CA PRO A 16 1.06 24.48 3.44
C PRO A 16 0.92 23.08 4.03
N VAL A 17 1.64 22.84 5.13
CA VAL A 17 1.58 21.58 5.88
C VAL A 17 0.72 21.80 7.11
N THR A 18 -0.25 20.91 7.34
CA THR A 18 -1.09 20.98 8.53
C THR A 18 -0.31 20.48 9.73
N LEU A 19 -0.13 21.34 10.74
CA LEU A 19 0.64 21.02 11.94
C LEU A 19 -0.26 20.54 13.09
N TYR A 20 -1.48 21.05 13.14
CA TYR A 20 -2.46 20.73 14.19
C TYR A 20 -3.82 20.44 13.59
N TYR A 21 -4.45 19.39 14.12
CA TYR A 21 -5.82 19.02 13.80
C TYR A 21 -6.64 19.06 15.08
N HIS A 22 -7.78 19.76 15.03
CA HIS A 22 -8.78 19.76 16.09
C HIS A 22 -10.10 19.21 15.53
N SER A 23 -10.64 18.18 16.20
CA SER A 23 -11.94 17.58 15.89
C SER A 23 -12.68 17.30 17.19
N GLY A 24 -13.60 18.20 17.56
CA GLY A 24 -14.27 18.15 18.87
C GLY A 24 -13.28 18.28 20.02
N THR A 25 -13.25 17.27 20.90
CA THR A 25 -12.31 17.19 22.04
C THR A 25 -10.98 16.53 21.67
N LYS A 26 -10.80 16.12 20.42
CA LYS A 26 -9.59 15.42 19.96
C LYS A 26 -8.64 16.43 19.35
N GLU A 27 -7.41 16.41 19.85
CA GLU A 27 -6.30 17.20 19.32
C GLU A 27 -5.21 16.26 18.83
N LEU A 28 -4.73 16.53 17.61
CA LEU A 28 -3.63 15.79 17.00
C LEU A 28 -2.55 16.76 16.57
N ASN A 29 -1.40 16.71 17.26
CA ASN A 29 -0.21 17.48 16.93
C ASN A 29 0.68 16.66 16.00
N PHE A 30 0.70 17.00 14.72
CA PHE A 30 1.44 16.27 13.69
C PHE A 30 2.93 16.19 14.02
N LYS A 31 3.56 17.31 14.41
CA LYS A 31 4.99 17.37 14.73
C LYS A 31 5.36 16.42 15.87
N ALA A 32 4.54 16.37 16.92
CA ALA A 32 4.74 15.47 18.04
C ALA A 32 4.61 13.99 17.62
N VAL A 33 3.59 13.65 16.81
CA VAL A 33 3.39 12.29 16.30
C VAL A 33 4.55 11.86 15.40
N TYR A 34 4.96 12.73 14.47
CA TYR A 34 6.07 12.50 13.55
C TYR A 34 7.37 12.17 14.32
N VAL A 35 7.74 13.00 15.30
CA VAL A 35 8.95 12.79 16.11
C VAL A 35 8.87 11.49 16.90
N ASN A 36 7.70 11.18 17.49
CA ASN A 36 7.52 9.96 18.26
C ASN A 36 7.64 8.70 17.40
N ILE A 37 7.08 8.71 16.19
CA ILE A 37 7.17 7.59 15.24
C ILE A 37 8.60 7.45 14.72
N LYS A 38 9.26 8.52 14.28
CA LYS A 38 10.67 8.46 13.81
C LYS A 38 11.63 7.91 14.88
N LYS A 39 11.39 8.24 16.15
CA LYS A 39 12.22 7.78 17.28
C LYS A 39 11.89 6.35 17.74
N ILE A 40 10.84 5.70 17.24
CA ILE A 40 10.42 4.39 17.73
C ILE A 40 11.46 3.30 17.43
N GLY A 41 12.09 3.36 16.25
CA GLY A 41 13.13 2.42 15.85
C GLY A 41 14.41 2.50 16.69
N GLN A 42 14.65 3.65 17.34
CA GLN A 42 15.81 3.93 18.20
C GLN A 42 15.50 3.75 19.69
N HIS A 43 14.34 3.24 20.05
CA HIS A 43 13.96 3.11 21.46
C HIS A 43 14.83 2.06 22.17
N PRO A 44 15.42 2.35 23.35
CA PRO A 44 16.35 1.43 24.01
C PRO A 44 15.69 0.14 24.51
N GLY A 45 14.39 0.21 24.79
CA GLY A 45 13.53 -0.90 25.19
C GLY A 45 13.06 -1.81 24.05
N ARG A 46 13.50 -1.54 22.83
CA ARG A 46 13.15 -2.34 21.66
C ARG A 46 13.84 -3.70 21.75
N GLY A 47 13.11 -4.77 21.42
CA GLY A 47 13.67 -6.11 21.36
C GLY A 47 14.67 -6.27 20.21
N SER A 48 15.72 -7.05 20.45
CA SER A 48 16.81 -7.30 19.51
C SER A 48 17.41 -8.69 19.72
N LEU A 49 18.08 -9.20 18.69
CA LEU A 49 18.94 -10.37 18.80
C LEU A 49 20.37 -9.88 19.00
N GLU A 50 20.98 -10.27 20.11
CA GLU A 50 22.34 -9.89 20.48
C GLU A 50 23.23 -11.14 20.37
N THR A 51 24.40 -11.00 19.76
CA THR A 51 25.38 -12.10 19.72
C THR A 51 26.20 -12.07 21.01
N VAL A 52 26.09 -13.13 21.81
CA VAL A 52 26.81 -13.29 23.06
C VAL A 52 27.86 -14.39 22.91
N ARG A 53 29.08 -14.10 23.35
CA ARG A 53 30.16 -15.09 23.37
C ARG A 53 30.00 -15.99 24.59
N GLY A 54 29.80 -17.27 24.34
CA GLY A 54 29.78 -18.30 25.38
C GLY A 54 31.16 -18.53 25.99
N THR A 55 31.19 -19.20 27.14
CA THR A 55 32.42 -19.58 27.86
C THR A 55 33.35 -20.46 27.05
N ASP A 56 32.80 -21.19 26.08
CA ASP A 56 33.53 -22.16 25.25
C ASP A 56 34.08 -21.53 23.96
N GLY A 57 33.97 -20.20 23.82
CA GLY A 57 34.42 -19.46 22.63
C GLY A 57 33.42 -19.45 21.45
N GLY A 58 32.28 -20.15 21.57
CA GLY A 58 31.20 -20.11 20.59
C GLY A 58 30.37 -18.84 20.67
N GLU A 59 29.85 -18.37 19.53
CA GLU A 59 28.88 -17.27 19.46
C GLU A 59 27.46 -17.82 19.47
N ALA A 60 26.62 -17.34 20.39
CA ALA A 60 25.22 -17.70 20.49
C ALA A 60 24.34 -16.44 20.36
N LEU A 61 23.16 -16.59 19.75
CA LEU A 61 22.17 -15.51 19.70
C LEU A 61 21.36 -15.49 20.99
N GLN A 62 21.43 -14.40 21.73
CA GLN A 62 20.59 -14.12 22.88
C GLN A 62 19.49 -13.14 22.49
N LEU A 63 18.25 -13.47 22.85
CA LEU A 63 17.12 -12.57 22.68
C LEU A 63 17.08 -11.56 23.82
N LYS A 64 17.08 -10.28 23.46
CA LYS A 64 16.63 -9.20 24.32
C LYS A 64 15.15 -8.95 24.02
N GLU A 65 14.27 -9.23 24.97
CA GLU A 65 12.84 -8.97 24.80
C GLU A 65 12.52 -7.47 24.77
N CYS A 66 11.44 -7.09 24.09
CA CYS A 66 10.92 -5.74 24.18
C CYS A 66 10.42 -5.45 25.61
N ASP A 67 10.70 -4.26 26.12
CA ASP A 67 10.15 -3.79 27.39
C ASP A 67 8.75 -3.18 27.25
N ASP A 68 8.03 -3.10 28.37
CA ASP A 68 6.67 -2.55 28.41
C ASP A 68 6.61 -1.07 28.01
N ALA A 69 7.68 -0.31 28.28
CA ALA A 69 7.78 1.11 27.92
C ALA A 69 7.77 1.29 26.40
N PHE A 70 8.54 0.47 25.69
CA PHE A 70 8.57 0.41 24.23
C PHE A 70 7.21 0.00 23.68
N LEU A 71 6.64 -1.10 24.17
CA LEU A 71 5.36 -1.62 23.67
C LEU A 71 4.22 -0.61 23.86
N THR A 72 4.20 0.08 25.00
CA THR A 72 3.26 1.15 25.29
C THR A 72 3.45 2.33 24.33
N LYS A 73 4.70 2.74 24.10
CA LYS A 73 5.02 3.85 23.19
C LYS A 73 4.66 3.51 21.74
N PHE A 74 4.96 2.29 21.29
CA PHE A 74 4.63 1.80 19.97
C PHE A 74 3.10 1.77 19.77
N SER A 75 2.37 1.20 20.74
CA SER A 75 0.91 1.16 20.71
C SER A 75 0.29 2.55 20.68
N ARG A 76 0.88 3.51 21.40
CA ARG A 76 0.44 4.92 21.37
C ARG A 76 0.67 5.57 20.01
N CYS A 77 1.82 5.34 19.37
CA CYS A 77 2.09 5.81 18.01
C CYS A 77 1.05 5.25 17.02
N LEU A 78 0.76 3.95 17.13
CA LEU A 78 -0.23 3.28 16.30
C LEU A 78 -1.65 3.83 16.51
N ALA A 79 -2.04 4.08 17.77
CA ALA A 79 -3.32 4.70 18.10
C ALA A 79 -3.46 6.11 17.51
N ARG A 80 -2.39 6.92 17.50
CA ARG A 80 -2.40 8.25 16.87
C ARG A 80 -2.54 8.20 15.36
N LEU A 81 -1.93 7.21 14.69
CA LEU A 81 -2.16 6.96 13.27
C LEU A 81 -3.62 6.59 13.01
N LEU A 82 -4.18 5.67 13.81
CA LEU A 82 -5.60 5.31 13.71
C LEU A 82 -6.53 6.50 13.95
N GLU A 83 -6.25 7.35 14.94
CA GLU A 83 -7.01 8.57 15.19
C GLU A 83 -7.04 9.50 13.96
N TYR A 84 -5.91 9.64 13.27
CA TYR A 84 -5.84 10.37 12.01
C TYR A 84 -6.74 9.74 10.94
N PHE A 85 -6.53 8.45 10.64
CA PHE A 85 -7.28 7.79 9.57
C PHE A 85 -8.79 7.69 9.84
N LEU A 86 -9.20 7.59 11.11
CA LEU A 86 -10.61 7.53 11.50
C LEU A 86 -11.34 8.87 11.42
N ASN A 87 -10.66 9.98 11.74
CA ASN A 87 -11.35 11.25 12.00
C ASN A 87 -10.92 12.39 11.06
N ILE A 88 -9.80 12.25 10.36
CA ILE A 88 -9.15 13.37 9.66
C ILE A 88 -8.91 13.07 8.17
N TYR A 89 -8.56 11.83 7.82
CA TYR A 89 -8.09 11.46 6.49
C TYR A 89 -8.96 11.95 5.31
N ASP A 90 -10.28 11.78 5.37
CA ASP A 90 -11.19 12.15 4.29
C ASP A 90 -11.33 13.67 4.08
N LEU A 91 -10.88 14.47 5.05
CA LEU A 91 -11.02 15.94 5.07
C LEU A 91 -9.67 16.66 4.91
N ASP A 92 -8.58 15.91 4.81
CA ASP A 92 -7.24 16.45 4.67
C ASP A 92 -6.81 16.59 3.20
N THR A 93 -5.67 17.25 2.97
CA THR A 93 -5.07 17.38 1.65
C THR A 93 -4.33 16.10 1.24
N PRO A 94 -4.22 15.82 -0.07
CA PRO A 94 -3.41 14.71 -0.57
C PRO A 94 -1.95 14.72 -0.09
N LEU A 95 -1.35 15.91 0.06
CA LEU A 95 0.03 16.06 0.53
C LEU A 95 0.19 15.61 1.99
N ASN A 96 -0.71 16.04 2.87
CA ASN A 96 -0.70 15.59 4.26
C ASN A 96 -1.01 14.09 4.33
N ASN A 97 -1.99 13.60 3.57
CA ASN A 97 -2.29 12.17 3.46
C ASN A 97 -1.02 11.36 3.13
N ALA A 98 -0.26 11.76 2.11
CA ALA A 98 1.01 11.13 1.76
C ALA A 98 2.02 11.12 2.93
N THR A 99 2.07 12.22 3.68
CA THR A 99 2.96 12.33 4.84
C THR A 99 2.54 11.38 5.98
N TRP A 100 1.25 11.17 6.19
CA TRP A 100 0.72 10.21 7.15
C TRP A 100 0.95 8.76 6.72
N TYR A 101 0.82 8.43 5.43
CA TYR A 101 1.25 7.13 4.90
C TYR A 101 2.74 6.88 5.11
N HIS A 102 3.60 7.88 4.88
CA HIS A 102 5.02 7.76 5.19
C HIS A 102 5.27 7.41 6.67
N LEU A 103 4.46 7.93 7.61
CA LEU A 103 4.56 7.56 9.01
C LEU A 103 4.13 6.12 9.30
N VAL A 104 3.14 5.60 8.57
CA VAL A 104 2.78 4.17 8.60
C VAL A 104 3.97 3.33 8.15
N ASP A 105 4.63 3.69 7.05
CA ASP A 105 5.81 2.98 6.54
C ASP A 105 6.99 2.96 7.52
N VAL A 106 7.25 4.10 8.19
CA VAL A 106 8.28 4.17 9.22
C VAL A 106 7.95 3.22 10.38
N LEU A 107 6.67 3.13 10.77
CA LEU A 107 6.24 2.24 11.85
C LEU A 107 6.27 0.77 11.42
N LEU A 108 5.88 0.45 10.18
CA LEU A 108 6.02 -0.87 9.58
C LEU A 108 7.48 -1.33 9.58
N LYS A 109 8.39 -0.47 9.12
CA LYS A 109 9.82 -0.77 9.14
C LYS A 109 10.30 -1.08 10.55
N ALA A 110 9.92 -0.26 11.54
CA ALA A 110 10.28 -0.50 12.92
C ALA A 110 9.72 -1.82 13.47
N ALA A 111 8.50 -2.22 13.08
CA ALA A 111 7.90 -3.49 13.45
C ALA A 111 8.62 -4.70 12.83
N LEU A 112 9.05 -4.59 11.57
CA LEU A 112 9.72 -5.69 10.84
C LEU A 112 11.08 -6.05 11.43
N GLU A 113 11.75 -5.06 11.99
CA GLU A 113 13.05 -5.26 12.60
C GLU A 113 12.92 -5.76 14.07
N LEU A 114 11.72 -6.06 14.57
CA LEU A 114 11.52 -6.70 15.88
C LEU A 114 11.70 -8.23 15.77
N PRO A 115 12.23 -8.90 16.81
CA PRO A 115 12.33 -10.35 16.86
C PRO A 115 10.97 -10.98 17.19
N HIS A 116 9.96 -10.74 16.34
CA HIS A 116 8.58 -11.20 16.50
C HIS A 116 8.19 -12.31 15.52
N ARG A 117 9.18 -13.07 15.03
CA ARG A 117 8.98 -14.16 14.05
C ARG A 117 8.61 -15.47 14.76
N PHE A 118 7.53 -15.44 15.55
CA PHE A 118 7.09 -16.56 16.39
C PHE A 118 6.68 -17.81 15.59
N TYR A 119 6.45 -17.67 14.29
CA TYR A 119 6.11 -18.75 13.36
C TYR A 119 7.35 -19.51 12.85
N LEU A 120 8.57 -19.01 13.08
CA LEU A 120 9.80 -19.70 12.72
C LEU A 120 10.31 -20.52 13.92
N PRO A 121 10.26 -21.86 13.88
CA PRO A 121 10.49 -22.71 15.05
C PRO A 121 11.92 -22.64 15.61
N HIS A 122 12.89 -22.16 14.82
CA HIS A 122 14.30 -22.11 15.20
C HIS A 122 14.83 -20.70 15.47
N GLN A 123 13.97 -19.67 15.40
CA GLN A 123 14.37 -18.30 15.73
C GLN A 123 13.81 -17.91 17.09
N PRO A 124 14.65 -17.41 18.01
CA PRO A 124 14.15 -16.89 19.27
C PRO A 124 13.25 -15.68 18.99
N SER A 125 12.10 -15.65 19.66
CA SER A 125 11.04 -14.67 19.44
C SER A 125 10.53 -14.19 20.78
N CYS A 126 10.16 -12.90 20.88
CA CYS A 126 9.61 -12.37 22.13
C CYS A 126 8.34 -13.13 22.56
N SER A 127 8.18 -13.31 23.87
CA SER A 127 7.00 -13.91 24.49
C SER A 127 5.66 -13.30 24.03
N HIS A 128 5.64 -11.99 23.76
CA HIS A 128 4.45 -11.24 23.32
C HIS A 128 4.28 -11.16 21.80
N ALA A 129 5.20 -11.71 21.01
CA ALA A 129 5.25 -11.53 19.55
C ALA A 129 3.94 -11.87 18.84
N LYS A 130 3.31 -13.00 19.21
CA LYS A 130 2.02 -13.43 18.64
C LYS A 130 0.91 -12.39 18.87
N GLY A 131 0.76 -11.95 20.13
CA GLY A 131 -0.24 -10.95 20.50
C GLY A 131 0.01 -9.59 19.86
N PHE A 132 1.29 -9.20 19.74
CA PHE A 132 1.69 -7.99 19.03
C PHE A 132 1.32 -8.04 17.55
N ASN A 133 1.76 -9.07 16.81
CA ASN A 133 1.51 -9.18 15.37
C ASN A 133 0.00 -9.20 15.06
N THR A 134 -0.79 -9.98 15.83
CA THR A 134 -2.24 -10.01 15.64
C THR A 134 -2.89 -8.63 15.83
N LYS A 135 -2.47 -7.85 16.84
CA LYS A 135 -3.01 -6.50 17.06
C LYS A 135 -2.56 -5.54 15.96
N PHE A 136 -1.31 -5.64 15.55
CA PHE A 136 -0.72 -4.79 14.52
C PHE A 136 -1.38 -5.03 13.17
N GLU A 137 -1.47 -6.28 12.72
CA GLU A 137 -2.16 -6.67 11.47
C GLU A 137 -3.61 -6.20 11.45
N ARG A 138 -4.38 -6.45 12.53
CA ARG A 138 -5.77 -5.97 12.63
C ARG A 138 -5.89 -4.45 12.54
N THR A 139 -4.88 -3.73 13.04
CA THR A 139 -4.84 -2.28 12.95
C THR A 139 -4.58 -1.82 11.52
N LEU A 140 -3.63 -2.44 10.82
CA LEU A 140 -3.37 -2.17 9.41
C LEU A 140 -4.61 -2.50 8.55
N ASP A 141 -5.31 -3.58 8.86
CA ASP A 141 -6.59 -3.92 8.22
C ASP A 141 -7.66 -2.86 8.43
N LEU A 142 -7.76 -2.34 9.65
CA LEU A 142 -8.67 -1.24 9.93
C LEU A 142 -8.29 -0.01 9.09
N ILE A 143 -7.01 0.36 9.03
CA ILE A 143 -6.53 1.47 8.19
C ILE A 143 -6.89 1.25 6.72
N ASN A 144 -6.57 0.07 6.17
CA ASN A 144 -6.94 -0.27 4.80
C ASN A 144 -8.44 -0.16 4.58
N SER A 145 -9.27 -0.72 5.47
CA SER A 145 -10.72 -0.68 5.32
C SER A 145 -11.30 0.74 5.35
N MET A 146 -10.66 1.67 6.05
CA MET A 146 -11.07 3.07 6.07
C MET A 146 -10.71 3.76 4.76
N VAL A 147 -9.48 3.56 4.30
CA VAL A 147 -8.96 4.19 3.08
C VAL A 147 -9.64 3.64 1.82
N THR A 148 -9.73 2.31 1.73
CA THR A 148 -10.26 1.63 0.55
C THR A 148 -11.74 1.40 0.67
N GLY A 149 -12.39 1.68 1.81
CA GLY A 149 -13.80 1.38 2.07
C GLY A 149 -14.18 -0.10 1.95
N ASP A 150 -13.21 -1.00 1.79
CA ASP A 150 -13.45 -2.43 1.62
C ASP A 150 -13.60 -3.12 2.97
N LYS A 151 -14.57 -4.04 3.03
CA LYS A 151 -14.74 -4.91 4.19
C LYS A 151 -13.77 -6.09 4.06
N LYS A 152 -12.69 -6.06 4.85
CA LYS A 152 -11.70 -7.12 5.15
C LYS A 152 -11.34 -8.09 3.99
N GLY A 153 -10.10 -8.01 3.54
CA GLY A 153 -9.45 -9.09 2.77
C GLY A 153 -9.68 -9.04 1.25
N GLY A 154 -10.19 -7.92 0.72
CA GLY A 154 -10.26 -7.71 -0.72
C GLY A 154 -8.87 -7.54 -1.36
N PRO A 155 -8.75 -7.74 -2.69
CA PRO A 155 -7.49 -7.64 -3.44
C PRO A 155 -6.87 -6.22 -3.45
N GLY A 156 -7.53 -5.21 -2.86
CA GLY A 156 -7.11 -3.82 -2.85
C GLY A 156 -6.38 -3.33 -1.60
N ARG A 157 -5.74 -4.19 -0.78
CA ARG A 157 -4.92 -3.69 0.35
C ARG A 157 -3.85 -2.73 -0.16
N LEU A 158 -3.75 -1.54 0.46
CA LEU A 158 -2.73 -0.52 0.13
C LEU A 158 -1.52 -0.61 1.08
N ILE A 159 -1.78 -1.02 2.32
CA ILE A 159 -0.79 -1.16 3.38
C ILE A 159 -0.70 -2.64 3.76
N HIS A 160 0.46 -3.26 3.54
CA HIS A 160 0.68 -4.67 3.83
C HIS A 160 1.48 -4.88 5.11
N HIS A 161 1.12 -5.90 5.87
CA HIS A 161 1.99 -6.41 6.91
C HIS A 161 3.12 -7.21 6.25
N ASN A 162 4.32 -6.65 6.19
CA ASN A 162 5.46 -7.27 5.50
C ASN A 162 6.00 -8.56 6.17
N GLY A 163 5.33 -9.08 7.19
CA GLY A 163 5.64 -10.40 7.78
C GLY A 163 5.46 -11.57 6.80
N GLU A 164 4.76 -11.34 5.68
CA GLU A 164 4.48 -12.34 4.64
C GLU A 164 5.53 -12.41 3.53
N LEU A 165 6.62 -11.63 3.56
CA LEU A 165 7.66 -11.68 2.50
C LEU A 165 8.38 -13.04 2.37
N THR A 166 8.14 -14.00 3.28
CA THR A 166 8.61 -15.39 3.17
C THR A 166 7.55 -16.38 2.69
N ALA A 167 6.28 -16.00 2.63
CA ALA A 167 5.23 -16.82 2.03
C ALA A 167 5.07 -16.34 0.60
N ASN A 168 5.54 -17.15 -0.36
CA ASN A 168 5.31 -17.04 -1.81
C ASN A 168 4.41 -15.86 -2.15
N VAL A 169 5.02 -14.68 -2.38
CA VAL A 169 4.30 -13.58 -3.01
C VAL A 169 3.82 -14.19 -4.31
N VAL A 170 2.54 -14.52 -4.38
CA VAL A 170 1.88 -14.75 -5.65
C VAL A 170 2.01 -13.39 -6.31
N THR A 171 3.08 -13.25 -7.10
CA THR A 171 3.23 -12.17 -8.05
C THR A 171 2.14 -12.44 -9.08
N ASP A 172 0.91 -12.12 -8.73
CA ASP A 172 -0.06 -11.75 -9.75
C ASP A 172 0.64 -10.63 -10.50
N GLY A 173 0.86 -10.85 -11.80
CA GLY A 173 1.49 -9.90 -12.71
C GLY A 173 0.65 -8.64 -12.92
N SER A 174 -0.16 -8.25 -11.93
CA SER A 174 -0.97 -7.05 -11.90
C SER A 174 -0.05 -5.84 -11.67
N SER A 175 0.26 -5.15 -12.75
CA SER A 175 0.27 -3.68 -12.93
C SER A 175 1.03 -2.75 -11.96
N PHE A 176 1.64 -3.22 -10.87
CA PHE A 176 2.37 -2.39 -9.92
C PHE A 176 3.86 -2.39 -10.24
N LYS A 177 4.46 -1.19 -10.30
CA LYS A 177 5.90 -1.05 -10.51
C LYS A 177 6.69 -1.59 -9.32
N SER A 178 7.68 -2.42 -9.60
CA SER A 178 8.64 -2.86 -8.60
C SER A 178 9.42 -1.66 -8.05
N GLY A 179 9.60 -1.61 -6.72
CA GLY A 179 10.37 -0.56 -6.07
C GLY A 179 9.57 0.65 -5.57
N LEU A 180 8.27 0.72 -5.85
CA LEU A 180 7.35 1.68 -5.21
C LEU A 180 6.29 0.91 -4.41
N THR A 181 5.95 1.39 -3.22
CA THR A 181 4.82 0.85 -2.46
C THR A 181 3.50 1.11 -3.20
N VAL A 182 2.48 0.30 -2.93
CA VAL A 182 1.16 0.41 -3.61
C VAL A 182 0.56 1.81 -3.40
N TRP A 183 0.70 2.38 -2.20
CA TRP A 183 0.19 3.72 -1.89
C TRP A 183 1.03 4.85 -2.54
N GLU A 184 2.36 4.69 -2.66
CA GLU A 184 3.20 5.67 -3.38
C GLU A 184 2.78 5.76 -4.86
N GLN A 185 2.46 4.61 -5.45
CA GLN A 185 1.91 4.54 -6.81
C GLN A 185 0.50 5.12 -6.89
N PHE A 186 -0.29 5.06 -5.82
CA PHE A 186 -1.61 5.68 -5.74
C PHE A 186 -1.54 7.22 -5.67
N LEU A 187 -0.56 7.79 -4.94
CA LEU A 187 -0.49 9.24 -4.66
C LEU A 187 0.38 10.06 -5.62
N THR A 188 1.19 9.43 -6.46
CA THR A 188 2.08 10.16 -7.38
C THR A 188 1.33 10.72 -8.58
N ARG A 189 1.44 12.05 -8.79
CA ARG A 189 0.97 12.72 -10.01
C ARG A 189 1.79 12.22 -11.20
N GLY A 190 1.15 11.57 -12.18
CA GLY A 190 1.85 10.90 -13.28
C GLY A 190 2.33 9.48 -12.92
N SER A 191 1.80 8.91 -11.83
CA SER A 191 1.86 7.47 -11.55
C SER A 191 1.65 6.66 -12.84
N PRO A 192 2.43 5.60 -13.07
CA PRO A 192 2.35 4.78 -14.27
C PRO A 192 1.05 3.97 -14.25
N GLY A 193 -0.08 4.63 -14.49
CA GLY A 193 -1.27 3.97 -15.03
C GLY A 193 -0.98 3.42 -16.42
N MET A 194 -1.85 2.50 -16.86
CA MET A 194 -1.72 1.80 -18.14
C MET A 194 -1.43 2.79 -19.28
N SER A 195 -0.52 2.40 -20.18
CA SER A 195 -0.17 3.19 -21.36
C SER A 195 -1.11 2.81 -22.50
N GLU A 196 -1.73 3.79 -23.15
CA GLU A 196 -2.39 3.57 -24.45
C GLU A 196 -1.33 3.32 -25.53
N ALA A 197 -1.62 2.38 -26.44
CA ALA A 197 -0.73 1.99 -27.54
C ALA A 197 -0.62 3.05 -28.66
N SER A 198 -1.40 4.13 -28.60
CA SER A 198 -1.69 5.04 -29.72
C SER A 198 -1.03 6.42 -29.61
N GLY A 199 0.21 6.50 -29.11
CA GLY A 199 1.13 7.63 -29.35
C GLY A 199 0.76 8.99 -28.74
N SER A 200 -0.43 9.17 -28.15
CA SER A 200 -0.80 10.36 -27.38
C SER A 200 -0.91 9.99 -25.91
N GLN A 201 0.17 10.22 -25.15
CA GLN A 201 0.26 9.83 -23.74
C GLN A 201 -0.68 10.70 -22.89
N ARG A 202 -1.88 10.19 -22.60
CA ARG A 202 -2.72 10.71 -21.51
C ARG A 202 -2.61 9.77 -20.32
N HIS A 203 -1.98 10.25 -19.26
CA HIS A 203 -1.85 9.51 -18.02
C HIS A 203 -3.16 9.56 -17.25
N ILE A 204 -3.84 8.43 -17.10
CA ILE A 204 -4.98 8.32 -16.20
C ILE A 204 -4.47 7.76 -14.87
N PRO A 205 -4.53 8.51 -13.76
CA PRO A 205 -4.10 7.99 -12.47
C PRO A 205 -5.01 6.82 -12.08
N MET A 206 -4.41 5.67 -11.76
CA MET A 206 -5.14 4.45 -11.38
C MET A 206 -6.05 4.68 -10.17
N GLY A 207 -5.67 5.57 -9.26
CA GLY A 207 -6.54 6.00 -8.16
C GLY A 207 -7.79 6.75 -8.65
N GLY A 208 -7.65 7.57 -9.69
CA GLY A 208 -8.79 8.22 -10.35
C GLY A 208 -9.72 7.21 -11.03
N LEU A 209 -9.16 6.18 -11.68
CA LEU A 209 -9.93 5.09 -12.27
C LEU A 209 -10.66 4.27 -11.21
N ALA A 210 -9.99 3.92 -10.11
CA ALA A 210 -10.61 3.19 -9.01
C ALA A 210 -11.74 4.00 -8.34
N ILE A 211 -11.54 5.30 -8.15
CA ILE A 211 -12.57 6.22 -7.64
C ILE A 211 -13.75 6.29 -8.60
N LEU A 212 -13.50 6.48 -9.90
CA LEU A 212 -14.56 6.52 -10.93
C LEU A 212 -15.33 5.21 -11.01
N GLN A 213 -14.63 4.07 -11.05
CA GLN A 213 -15.24 2.75 -11.05
C GLN A 213 -16.14 2.57 -9.83
N ARG A 214 -15.64 2.93 -8.63
CA ARG A 214 -16.42 2.80 -7.40
C ARG A 214 -17.63 3.72 -7.35
N HIS A 215 -17.50 4.95 -7.85
CA HIS A 215 -18.65 5.84 -7.96
C HIS A 215 -19.68 5.31 -8.95
N THR A 216 -19.23 4.73 -10.07
CA THR A 216 -20.10 4.07 -11.05
C THR A 216 -20.83 2.87 -10.42
N GLU A 217 -20.13 2.00 -9.69
CA GLU A 217 -20.73 0.87 -8.99
C GLU A 217 -21.75 1.34 -7.94
N ARG A 218 -21.42 2.35 -7.14
CA ARG A 218 -22.33 2.92 -6.13
C ARG A 218 -23.57 3.54 -6.78
N ILE A 219 -23.41 4.25 -7.90
CA ILE A 219 -24.53 4.81 -8.65
C ILE A 219 -25.41 3.69 -9.21
N ARG A 220 -24.81 2.61 -9.72
CA ARG A 220 -25.53 1.43 -10.21
C ARG A 220 -26.33 0.75 -9.09
N ASP A 221 -25.75 0.60 -7.90
CA ASP A 221 -26.46 0.06 -6.73
C ASP A 221 -27.64 0.94 -6.32
N ILE A 222 -27.48 2.26 -6.33
CA ILE A 222 -28.56 3.21 -6.01
C ILE A 222 -29.66 3.14 -7.08
N ALA A 223 -29.27 3.11 -8.36
CA ALA A 223 -30.19 2.98 -9.49
C ALA A 223 -30.96 1.66 -9.45
N GLN A 224 -30.30 0.56 -9.09
CA GLN A 224 -30.96 -0.72 -8.90
C GLN A 224 -31.99 -0.66 -7.78
N LYS A 225 -31.62 -0.11 -6.61
CA LYS A 225 -32.56 0.07 -5.49
C LYS A 225 -33.73 0.99 -5.84
N TYR A 226 -33.48 2.03 -6.63
CA TYR A 226 -34.52 2.95 -7.11
C TYR A 226 -35.50 2.25 -8.06
N THR A 227 -34.99 1.51 -9.04
CA THR A 227 -35.83 0.74 -9.99
C THR A 227 -36.58 -0.42 -9.34
N GLU A 228 -36.19 -0.85 -8.14
CA GLU A 228 -36.88 -1.86 -7.33
C GLU A 228 -37.90 -1.25 -6.35
N SER A 229 -38.01 0.08 -6.29
CA SER A 229 -38.95 0.77 -5.40
C SER A 229 -40.35 0.92 -6.02
N GLU A 230 -41.39 0.91 -5.18
CA GLU A 230 -42.78 1.11 -5.61
C GLU A 230 -43.02 2.47 -6.29
N ASP A 231 -42.17 3.46 -6.00
CA ASP A 231 -42.26 4.81 -6.57
C ASP A 231 -41.85 4.81 -8.05
N TYR A 232 -40.93 3.93 -8.45
CA TYR A 232 -40.50 3.81 -9.84
C TYR A 232 -41.62 3.25 -10.74
N GLU A 233 -42.35 2.23 -10.30
CA GLU A 233 -43.47 1.64 -11.06
C GLU A 233 -44.64 2.62 -11.26
N LYS A 234 -44.83 3.58 -10.34
CA LYS A 234 -45.93 4.55 -10.40
C LYS A 234 -45.63 5.73 -11.32
N ASP A 235 -44.39 6.21 -11.32
CA ASP A 235 -44.05 7.49 -11.95
C ASP A 235 -43.31 7.36 -13.28
N HIS A 236 -42.78 6.18 -13.62
CA HIS A 236 -41.89 6.03 -14.78
C HIS A 236 -42.43 5.04 -15.80
N THR A 237 -42.50 5.48 -17.06
CA THR A 237 -42.93 4.64 -18.20
C THR A 237 -41.79 3.82 -18.81
N MET A 238 -40.55 4.03 -18.36
CA MET A 238 -39.36 3.38 -18.89
C MET A 238 -39.14 2.02 -18.22
N PRO A 239 -39.05 0.92 -19.00
CA PRO A 239 -38.69 -0.40 -18.48
C PRO A 239 -37.38 -0.36 -17.67
N LYS A 240 -37.31 -1.17 -16.61
CA LYS A 240 -36.12 -1.27 -15.74
C LYS A 240 -34.87 -1.62 -16.54
N GLU A 241 -34.97 -2.56 -17.49
CA GLU A 241 -33.83 -2.93 -18.32
C GLU A 241 -33.35 -1.75 -19.19
N GLU A 242 -34.27 -0.96 -19.72
CA GLU A 242 -33.95 0.20 -20.55
C GLU A 242 -33.28 1.31 -19.71
N PHE A 243 -33.77 1.57 -18.49
CA PHE A 243 -33.16 2.54 -17.58
C PHE A 243 -31.74 2.15 -17.18
N MET A 244 -31.52 0.88 -16.83
CA MET A 244 -30.19 0.38 -16.47
C MET A 244 -29.24 0.39 -17.67
N ALA A 245 -29.70 0.00 -18.86
CA ALA A 245 -28.91 0.10 -20.08
C ALA A 245 -28.54 1.55 -20.41
N ARG A 246 -29.45 2.49 -20.17
CA ARG A 246 -29.21 3.92 -20.39
C ARG A 246 -28.23 4.49 -19.37
N LEU A 247 -28.33 4.08 -18.10
CA LEU A 247 -27.34 4.40 -17.07
C LEU A 247 -25.97 3.85 -17.46
N ASP A 248 -25.90 2.62 -17.93
CA ASP A 248 -24.66 1.97 -18.34
C ASP A 248 -24.03 2.65 -19.56
N ASN A 249 -24.85 3.18 -20.47
CA ASN A 249 -24.39 3.96 -21.63
C ASN A 249 -23.91 5.37 -21.28
N VAL A 250 -24.38 5.95 -20.17
CA VAL A 250 -23.93 7.27 -19.68
C VAL A 250 -22.81 7.13 -18.65
N SER A 251 -22.73 5.98 -17.99
CA SER A 251 -21.65 5.62 -17.09
C SER A 251 -20.35 5.42 -17.87
N PHE A 252 -19.23 5.76 -17.25
CA PHE A 252 -17.91 5.49 -17.83
C PHE A 252 -17.74 3.98 -18.05
N LYS A 253 -17.88 3.51 -19.29
CA LYS A 253 -17.52 2.15 -19.70
C LYS A 253 -16.01 2.05 -19.86
N LEU A 254 -15.29 1.76 -18.77
CA LEU A 254 -13.95 1.20 -18.90
C LEU A 254 -14.10 -0.26 -19.38
N GLY A 255 -14.04 -0.49 -20.69
CA GLY A 255 -13.86 -1.84 -21.21
C GLY A 255 -14.36 -2.12 -22.63
N GLU A 256 -15.31 -1.36 -23.17
CA GLU A 256 -15.97 -1.78 -24.43
C GLU A 256 -15.56 -0.99 -25.69
N GLU A 257 -14.99 0.21 -25.59
CA GLU A 257 -14.53 0.99 -26.76
C GLU A 257 -13.01 1.21 -26.82
N SER A 258 -12.24 0.46 -26.04
CA SER A 258 -10.79 0.42 -26.21
C SER A 258 -10.40 -0.69 -27.18
N GLU A 259 -10.87 -0.61 -28.43
CA GLU A 259 -10.18 -1.25 -29.56
C GLU A 259 -8.79 -0.60 -29.65
N GLY A 260 -7.82 -1.17 -28.94
CA GLY A 260 -6.44 -0.67 -28.87
C GLY A 260 -5.79 -0.69 -27.49
N LEU A 261 -6.52 -1.01 -26.41
CA LEU A 261 -5.90 -1.35 -25.13
C LEU A 261 -5.82 -2.87 -25.01
N GLU A 262 -4.83 -3.46 -25.69
CA GLU A 262 -4.41 -4.79 -25.29
C GLU A 262 -3.75 -4.71 -23.92
N PRO A 263 -4.10 -5.57 -22.95
CA PRO A 263 -3.24 -5.78 -21.80
C PRO A 263 -1.92 -6.27 -22.37
N VAL A 264 -0.91 -5.40 -22.40
CA VAL A 264 0.45 -5.82 -22.73
C VAL A 264 0.79 -6.87 -21.69
N ARG A 265 0.76 -8.13 -22.09
CA ARG A 265 1.41 -9.22 -21.38
C ARG A 265 2.90 -8.91 -21.45
N THR A 266 3.37 -8.00 -20.61
CA THR A 266 4.79 -7.86 -20.37
C THR A 266 5.18 -9.18 -19.75
N SER A 267 5.92 -10.01 -20.49
CA SER A 267 6.80 -11.01 -19.89
C SER A 267 7.42 -10.37 -18.65
N SER A 268 7.33 -11.05 -17.51
CA SER A 268 7.88 -10.63 -16.21
C SER A 268 9.11 -9.77 -16.43
N ILE A 269 9.16 -8.55 -15.87
CA ILE A 269 10.30 -7.63 -16.09
C ILE A 269 11.59 -8.39 -15.70
N LEU A 270 12.32 -8.84 -16.72
CA LEU A 270 13.55 -9.61 -16.56
C LEU A 270 14.63 -8.62 -16.14
N ARG A 271 15.19 -8.82 -14.95
CA ARG A 271 16.32 -8.04 -14.45
C ARG A 271 17.60 -8.60 -15.05
N THR A 272 18.25 -7.85 -15.93
CA THR A 272 19.46 -8.30 -16.62
C THR A 272 20.64 -8.24 -15.64
N PRO A 273 21.27 -9.37 -15.28
CA PRO A 273 22.42 -9.36 -14.40
C PRO A 273 23.60 -8.64 -15.07
N GLY A 274 24.18 -7.67 -14.37
CA GLY A 274 25.34 -6.92 -14.83
C GLY A 274 24.99 -5.67 -15.63
N PHE A 275 24.67 -4.58 -14.92
CA PHE A 275 24.87 -3.21 -15.38
C PHE A 275 26.39 -2.97 -15.52
N ASN A 276 27.01 -3.57 -16.55
CA ASN A 276 28.47 -3.66 -16.72
C ASN A 276 29.12 -2.40 -17.32
N ASP A 277 28.48 -1.23 -17.23
CA ASP A 277 29.12 0.04 -17.58
C ASP A 277 29.34 0.92 -16.33
N PRO A 278 30.58 0.96 -15.78
CA PRO A 278 30.90 1.86 -14.69
C PRO A 278 30.86 3.35 -15.09
N ALA A 279 30.87 3.70 -16.38
CA ALA A 279 30.82 5.08 -16.87
C ALA A 279 29.39 5.65 -17.01
N LYS A 280 28.35 4.81 -17.00
CA LYS A 280 26.93 5.19 -16.80
C LYS A 280 26.42 6.34 -17.67
N LEU A 281 26.74 6.35 -18.96
CA LEU A 281 26.15 7.28 -19.93
C LEU A 281 25.46 6.48 -21.04
N LEU A 282 24.27 5.96 -20.75
CA LEU A 282 23.37 5.47 -21.80
C LEU A 282 22.89 6.68 -22.59
N GLN A 283 23.18 6.70 -23.89
CA GLN A 283 22.74 7.79 -24.78
C GLN A 283 21.21 7.82 -24.97
N ALA A 284 20.54 6.68 -24.76
CA ALA A 284 19.09 6.54 -24.78
C ALA A 284 18.65 5.46 -23.78
N PRO A 285 18.51 5.79 -22.48
CA PRO A 285 18.09 4.81 -21.48
C PRO A 285 16.64 4.37 -21.72
N GLU A 286 16.39 3.06 -21.67
CA GLU A 286 15.04 2.51 -21.68
C GLU A 286 14.43 2.56 -20.27
N ARG A 287 13.10 2.38 -20.18
CA ARG A 287 12.38 2.50 -18.90
C ARG A 287 12.79 1.41 -17.90
N SER A 288 13.16 0.24 -18.38
CA SER A 288 13.72 -0.88 -17.61
C SER A 288 15.05 -0.51 -16.93
N ASP A 289 15.89 0.30 -17.60
CA ASP A 289 17.19 0.74 -17.09
C ASP A 289 17.07 1.69 -15.88
N LEU A 290 16.00 2.49 -15.86
CA LEU A 290 15.65 3.37 -14.74
C LEU A 290 15.21 2.58 -13.51
N ASP A 291 14.37 1.56 -13.70
CA ASP A 291 13.86 0.71 -12.63
C ASP A 291 14.99 -0.14 -12.01
N GLU A 292 15.90 -0.68 -12.83
CA GLU A 292 17.14 -1.35 -12.39
C GLU A 292 18.03 -0.42 -11.56
N ARG A 293 18.26 0.82 -12.04
CA ARG A 293 19.08 1.79 -11.32
C ARG A 293 18.47 2.18 -9.97
N LEU A 294 17.14 2.30 -9.91
CA LEU A 294 16.42 2.59 -8.66
C LEU A 294 16.53 1.41 -7.67
N GLY A 295 16.42 0.18 -8.16
CA GLY A 295 16.60 -1.05 -7.38
C GLY A 295 18.01 -1.18 -6.82
N SER A 296 19.02 -0.97 -7.67
CA SER A 296 20.45 -1.00 -7.29
C SER A 296 20.80 0.08 -6.25
N MET A 297 20.30 1.32 -6.41
CA MET A 297 20.51 2.38 -5.41
C MET A 297 19.86 2.08 -4.05
N ARG A 298 18.85 1.20 -4.01
CA ARG A 298 18.19 0.75 -2.79
C ARG A 298 18.78 -0.54 -2.21
N GLY A 299 19.85 -1.07 -2.81
CA GLY A 299 20.50 -2.31 -2.37
C GLY A 299 19.66 -3.56 -2.58
N VAL A 300 18.73 -3.53 -3.54
CA VAL A 300 17.90 -4.69 -3.89
C VAL A 300 18.64 -5.51 -4.95
N GLU A 301 19.00 -6.74 -4.62
CA GLU A 301 19.65 -7.64 -5.59
C GLU A 301 18.66 -8.06 -6.71
N PRO A 302 19.15 -8.26 -7.94
CA PRO A 302 18.34 -8.80 -9.02
C PRO A 302 17.92 -10.24 -8.72
N ILE A 303 16.69 -10.60 -9.05
CA ILE A 303 16.19 -11.97 -8.92
C ILE A 303 16.89 -12.82 -9.99
N GLN A 304 17.79 -13.73 -9.57
CA GLN A 304 18.41 -14.69 -10.47
C GLN A 304 17.37 -15.73 -10.92
N GLN A 305 17.32 -16.04 -12.22
CA GLN A 305 16.57 -17.19 -12.69
C GLN A 305 17.24 -18.48 -12.18
N PRO A 306 16.47 -19.52 -11.82
CA PRO A 306 17.01 -20.87 -11.84
C PRO A 306 17.43 -21.19 -13.27
N THR A 307 18.72 -21.46 -13.49
CA THR A 307 19.32 -21.72 -14.81
C THR A 307 19.02 -23.12 -15.37
N GLU A 308 17.96 -23.78 -14.93
CA GLU A 308 17.63 -25.13 -15.38
C GLU A 308 16.60 -25.09 -16.51
N GLU A 309 17.04 -25.55 -17.68
CA GLU A 309 16.22 -25.86 -18.85
C GLU A 309 15.11 -26.86 -18.45
N PHE A 310 13.91 -26.36 -18.19
CA PHE A 310 12.73 -27.22 -18.12
C PHE A 310 12.35 -27.64 -19.54
N GLU A 311 12.82 -28.84 -19.95
CA GLU A 311 12.18 -29.59 -21.04
C GLU A 311 10.70 -29.76 -20.71
N ILE A 312 9.86 -29.07 -21.48
CA ILE A 312 8.41 -29.23 -21.42
C ILE A 312 8.11 -30.66 -21.89
N LEU A 313 7.91 -31.57 -20.93
CA LEU A 313 7.34 -32.89 -21.16
C LEU A 313 5.94 -32.72 -21.76
N ARG A 314 5.86 -32.77 -23.09
CA ARG A 314 4.60 -32.99 -23.81
C ARG A 314 4.15 -34.42 -23.51
N VAL A 315 3.17 -34.55 -22.62
CA VAL A 315 2.40 -35.79 -22.50
C VAL A 315 1.70 -36.01 -23.85
N LYS A 316 2.07 -37.07 -24.56
CA LYS A 316 1.33 -37.58 -25.71
C LYS A 316 0.04 -38.20 -25.17
N GLU A 317 -1.10 -37.70 -25.66
CA GLU A 317 -2.38 -38.39 -25.52
C GLU A 317 -2.33 -39.67 -26.37
N GLU A 318 -2.53 -40.82 -25.71
CA GLU A 318 -3.02 -42.06 -26.32
C GLU A 318 -4.52 -42.21 -26.03
#